data_AF-A0A0G4KXZ3-F1
#
_entry.id   AF-A0A0G4KXZ3-F1
#
_cell.length_a   1.000
_cell.length_b   1.000
_cell.length_c   1.000
_cell.angle_alpha   90.00
_cell.angle_beta   90.00
_cell.angle_gamma   90.00
#
_symmetry.space_group_name_H-M   'P 1'
#
loop_
_entity.id
_entity.type
_entity.pdbx_description
1 polymer ?
#
loop_
_entity_poly.entity_id
_entity_poly.type
_entity_poly.pdbx_seq_one_letter_code
_entity_poly.pdbx_strand_id
1 'polypeptide(L)'
;KEGNGYDIYDLYDLGEFDQKGSVGTKWGTKEELLKLASTAKENGVGLYWDAVLNHKFAADRKEKCLAAEVDANDRNKFVSDKYEIQAWVGYDFPGRKDKYSKMKYHWYHFSGVDFNAANDKTAIYKIMGDKSQGWADTPDVDDEKGN
;
A
#
# COMPACT_ATOMS: atom_id res chain seq x y z
N LYS A 1 -2.63 9.97 13.57
CA LYS A 1 -2.44 11.39 13.19
C LYS A 1 -0.98 11.78 12.93
N GLU A 2 -0.02 10.86 13.03
CA GLU A 2 1.41 11.18 12.82
C GLU A 2 1.87 10.95 11.38
N GLY A 3 1.18 10.10 10.61
CA GLY A 3 1.46 9.80 9.21
C GLY A 3 1.47 11.05 8.33
N ASN A 4 2.48 11.14 7.46
CA ASN A 4 2.65 12.27 6.54
C ASN A 4 1.91 12.07 5.21
N GLY A 5 1.45 10.85 4.92
CA GLY A 5 0.73 10.51 3.69
C GLY A 5 1.42 9.44 2.82
N TYR A 6 2.69 9.12 3.10
CA TYR A 6 3.41 8.04 2.40
C TYR A 6 3.04 6.65 2.94
N ASP A 7 2.58 6.58 4.19
CA ASP A 7 2.04 5.39 4.85
C ASP A 7 0.60 5.10 4.40
N ILE A 8 0.37 4.98 3.09
CA ILE A 8 -0.96 4.96 2.50
C ILE A 8 -1.76 3.68 2.83
N TYR A 9 -2.82 3.85 3.60
CA TYR A 9 -3.77 2.78 3.92
C TYR A 9 -4.90 2.68 2.88
N ASP A 10 -5.66 3.76 2.66
CA ASP A 10 -6.86 3.78 1.82
C ASP A 10 -6.92 5.04 0.93
N LEU A 11 -6.69 4.88 -0.37
CA LEU A 11 -6.64 5.98 -1.34
C LEU A 11 -7.98 6.72 -1.49
N TYR A 12 -9.10 6.07 -1.15
CA TYR A 12 -10.43 6.65 -1.29
C TYR A 12 -10.88 7.40 -0.04
N ASP A 13 -10.12 7.32 1.05
CA ASP A 13 -10.42 8.01 2.30
C ASP A 13 -9.57 9.29 2.41
N LEU A 14 -10.15 10.40 1.93
CA LEU A 14 -9.54 11.73 2.01
C LEU A 14 -9.76 12.40 3.38
N GLY A 15 -9.89 11.60 4.44
CA GLY A 15 -10.28 12.07 5.77
C GLY A 15 -11.80 12.24 5.90
N GLU A 16 -12.56 11.24 5.46
CA GLU A 16 -14.03 11.21 5.47
C GLU A 16 -14.58 10.11 6.39
N PHE A 17 -13.84 9.01 6.59
CA PHE A 17 -14.33 7.83 7.31
C PHE A 17 -13.57 7.62 8.62
N ASP A 18 -14.26 7.10 9.64
CA ASP A 18 -13.57 6.67 10.87
C ASP A 18 -12.79 5.39 10.60
N GLN A 19 -11.50 5.56 10.25
CA GLN A 19 -10.56 4.49 9.97
C GLN A 19 -9.25 4.78 10.68
N LYS A 20 -8.64 3.73 11.24
CA LYS A 20 -7.36 3.84 11.98
C LYS A 20 -7.42 4.86 13.14
N GLY A 21 -8.58 5.00 13.76
CA GLY A 21 -8.80 5.81 14.97
C GLY A 21 -8.99 7.30 14.73
N SER A 22 -9.28 7.73 13.49
CA SER A 22 -9.68 9.11 13.22
C SER A 22 -10.52 9.23 11.95
N VAL A 23 -11.34 10.28 11.87
CA VAL A 23 -12.00 10.70 10.62
C VAL A 23 -11.06 11.55 9.79
N GLY A 24 -10.44 12.58 10.38
CA GLY A 24 -9.53 13.46 9.66
C GLY A 24 -8.15 12.81 9.45
N THR A 25 -7.52 13.14 8.32
CA THR A 25 -6.09 12.90 8.13
C THR A 25 -5.27 13.82 9.06
N LYS A 26 -3.94 13.74 9.00
CA LYS A 26 -3.07 14.72 9.64
C LYS A 26 -3.36 16.16 9.18
N TRP A 27 -3.77 16.31 7.92
CA TRP A 27 -3.93 17.60 7.25
C TRP A 27 -5.34 18.19 7.37
N GLY A 28 -6.29 17.42 7.89
CA GLY A 28 -7.69 17.81 7.99
C GLY A 28 -8.63 16.75 7.40
N THR A 29 -9.88 17.17 7.28
CA THR A 29 -11.00 16.40 6.73
C THR A 29 -11.17 16.66 5.24
N LYS A 30 -11.95 15.79 4.58
CA LYS A 30 -12.32 15.98 3.17
C LYS A 30 -13.07 17.30 2.93
N GLU A 31 -13.90 17.75 3.87
CA GLU A 31 -14.64 19.01 3.74
C GLU A 31 -13.71 20.22 3.72
N GLU A 32 -12.70 20.23 4.59
CA GLU A 32 -11.67 21.28 4.63
C GLU A 32 -10.83 21.29 3.35
N LEU A 33 -10.50 20.12 2.82
CA LEU A 33 -9.80 19.97 1.54
C LEU A 33 -10.63 20.51 0.36
N LEU A 34 -11.93 20.24 0.32
CA LEU A 34 -12.83 20.78 -0.72
C LEU A 34 -12.94 22.31 -0.63
N LYS A 35 -12.97 22.86 0.60
CA LYS A 35 -12.94 24.31 0.80
C LYS A 35 -11.64 24.93 0.29
N LEU A 36 -10.49 24.33 0.61
CA LEU A 36 -9.19 24.75 0.08
C LEU A 36 -9.18 24.73 -1.46
N ALA A 37 -9.70 23.67 -2.07
CA ALA A 37 -9.77 23.55 -3.53
C ALA A 37 -10.66 24.63 -4.18
N SER A 38 -11.79 24.97 -3.56
CA SER A 38 -12.65 26.08 -4.04
C SER A 38 -11.91 27.41 -3.98
N THR A 39 -11.29 27.72 -2.83
CA THR A 39 -10.55 28.98 -2.63
C THR A 39 -9.35 29.09 -3.57
N ALA A 40 -8.59 28.01 -3.77
CA ALA A 40 -7.48 27.99 -4.72
C ALA A 40 -7.97 28.31 -6.14
N LYS A 41 -9.06 27.66 -6.57
CA LYS A 41 -9.68 27.90 -7.89
C LYS A 41 -10.16 29.34 -8.06
N GLU A 42 -10.81 29.92 -7.06
CA GLU A 42 -11.27 31.33 -7.06
C GLU A 42 -10.11 32.32 -7.21
N ASN A 43 -8.91 31.94 -6.76
CA ASN A 43 -7.70 32.75 -6.86
C ASN A 43 -6.81 32.38 -8.06
N GLY A 44 -7.28 31.54 -8.98
CA GLY A 44 -6.52 31.11 -10.15
C GLY A 44 -5.30 30.24 -9.82
N VAL A 45 -5.29 29.61 -8.64
CA VAL A 45 -4.21 28.73 -8.17
C VAL A 45 -4.57 27.27 -8.50
N GLY A 46 -3.69 26.60 -9.23
CA GLY A 46 -3.79 25.16 -9.49
C GLY A 46 -3.34 24.33 -8.27
N LEU A 47 -3.93 23.14 -8.13
CA LEU A 47 -3.53 22.17 -7.12
C LEU A 47 -2.98 20.91 -7.80
N TYR A 48 -1.85 20.41 -7.31
CA TYR A 48 -1.29 19.12 -7.69
C TYR A 48 -1.44 18.14 -6.54
N TRP A 49 -1.78 16.90 -6.89
CA TRP A 49 -2.01 15.83 -5.95
C TRP A 49 -0.81 14.91 -5.93
N ASP A 50 -0.32 14.62 -4.73
CA ASP A 50 0.65 13.54 -4.55
C ASP A 50 -0.07 12.19 -4.73
N ALA A 51 0.59 11.24 -5.39
CA ALA A 51 0.05 9.94 -5.74
C ALA A 51 1.02 8.84 -5.29
N VAL A 52 0.83 8.38 -4.05
CA VAL A 52 1.60 7.28 -3.47
C VAL A 52 0.95 5.95 -3.86
N LEU A 53 1.46 5.34 -4.94
CA LEU A 53 0.90 4.12 -5.53
C LEU A 53 1.81 2.89 -5.40
N ASN A 54 3.06 3.07 -4.97
CA ASN A 54 4.06 1.99 -4.91
C ASN A 54 3.72 0.90 -3.87
N HIS A 55 3.09 1.27 -2.75
CA HIS A 55 2.84 0.34 -1.65
C HIS A 55 1.55 0.67 -0.92
N LYS A 56 1.16 -0.21 0.01
CA LYS A 56 0.08 0.02 0.97
C LYS A 56 0.58 -0.35 2.36
N PHE A 57 0.11 0.37 3.38
CA PHE A 57 0.56 0.20 4.76
C PHE A 57 -0.61 -0.05 5.72
N ALA A 58 -0.31 -0.66 6.87
CA ALA A 58 -1.27 -0.93 7.95
C ALA A 58 -2.51 -1.75 7.53
N ALA A 59 -2.28 -2.87 6.83
CA ALA A 59 -3.33 -3.82 6.46
C ALA A 59 -4.21 -4.21 7.66
N ASP A 60 -5.46 -4.58 7.39
CA ASP A 60 -6.45 -4.91 8.42
C ASP A 60 -6.24 -6.32 8.99
N ARG A 61 -5.72 -7.23 8.17
CA ARG A 61 -5.45 -8.61 8.56
C ARG A 61 -4.24 -9.18 7.86
N LYS A 62 -3.74 -10.25 8.47
CA LYS A 62 -2.69 -11.10 7.89
C LYS A 62 -3.32 -12.14 6.97
N GLU A 63 -2.64 -12.48 5.88
CA GLU A 63 -2.96 -13.64 5.04
C GLU A 63 -1.75 -14.56 4.91
N LYS A 64 -2.02 -15.85 4.72
CA LYS A 64 -1.00 -16.81 4.34
C LYS A 64 -0.75 -16.71 2.85
N CYS A 65 0.50 -16.63 2.44
CA CYS A 65 0.89 -16.69 1.03
C CYS A 65 2.23 -17.39 0.87
N LEU A 66 2.44 -17.99 -0.30
CA LEU A 66 3.70 -18.60 -0.64
C LEU A 66 4.67 -17.49 -1.07
N ALA A 67 5.88 -17.47 -0.52
CA ALA A 67 6.88 -16.48 -0.86
C ALA A 67 8.28 -17.09 -0.82
N ALA A 68 9.25 -16.39 -1.41
CA ALA A 68 10.67 -16.73 -1.30
C ALA A 68 11.45 -15.46 -0.94
N GLU A 69 12.52 -15.63 -0.18
CA GLU A 69 13.46 -14.55 0.12
C GLU A 69 14.31 -14.23 -1.10
N VAL A 70 14.55 -12.95 -1.35
CA VAL A 70 15.44 -12.45 -2.40
C VAL A 70 16.58 -11.61 -1.83
N ASP A 71 17.69 -11.51 -2.56
CA ASP A 71 18.85 -10.73 -2.17
C ASP A 71 18.49 -9.23 -2.11
N ALA A 72 18.94 -8.54 -1.08
CA ALA A 72 18.64 -7.12 -0.88
C ALA A 72 19.31 -6.20 -1.91
N ASN A 73 20.38 -6.67 -2.57
CA ASN A 73 21.11 -5.96 -3.61
C ASN A 73 20.77 -6.44 -5.03
N ASP A 74 20.05 -7.56 -5.15
CA ASP A 74 19.55 -8.09 -6.42
C ASP A 74 18.29 -8.94 -6.19
N ARG A 75 17.12 -8.30 -6.33
CA ARG A 75 15.81 -8.89 -6.04
C ARG A 75 15.35 -9.92 -7.08
N ASN A 76 16.16 -10.15 -8.12
CA ASN A 76 15.98 -11.26 -9.05
C ASN A 76 16.67 -12.55 -8.57
N LYS A 77 17.56 -12.44 -7.57
CA LYS A 77 18.26 -13.57 -6.98
C LYS A 77 17.54 -14.09 -5.75
N PHE A 78 16.99 -15.31 -5.85
CA PHE A 78 16.44 -16.01 -4.71
C PHE A 78 17.54 -16.49 -3.76
N VAL A 79 17.32 -16.31 -2.46
CA VAL A 79 18.21 -16.76 -1.39
C VAL A 79 17.56 -17.79 -0.46
N SER A 80 16.31 -18.19 -0.76
CA SER A 80 15.63 -19.32 -0.13
C SER A 80 14.79 -20.09 -1.15
N ASP A 81 14.41 -21.31 -0.80
CA ASP A 81 13.26 -21.97 -1.42
C ASP A 81 11.97 -21.21 -1.11
N LYS A 82 10.89 -21.50 -1.86
CA LYS A 82 9.57 -20.94 -1.56
C LYS A 82 8.94 -21.64 -0.36
N TYR A 83 8.36 -20.88 0.56
CA TYR A 83 7.65 -21.39 1.73
C TYR A 83 6.50 -20.46 2.14
N GLU A 84 5.59 -20.95 2.98
CA GLU A 84 4.43 -20.17 3.42
C GLU A 84 4.86 -19.14 4.47
N ILE A 85 4.50 -17.87 4.23
CA ILE A 85 4.67 -16.76 5.18
C ILE A 85 3.30 -16.27 5.65
N GLN A 86 3.28 -15.51 6.75
CA GLN A 86 2.11 -14.78 7.20
C GLN A 86 2.35 -13.28 7.01
N ALA A 87 1.66 -12.65 6.05
CA ALA A 87 1.93 -11.30 5.58
C ALA A 87 0.76 -10.34 5.84
N TRP A 88 1.03 -9.06 6.10
CA TRP A 88 0.02 -8.00 6.26
C TRP A 88 -0.46 -7.46 4.91
N VAL A 89 -1.36 -8.20 4.26
CA VAL A 89 -1.79 -7.94 2.87
C VAL A 89 -3.31 -7.93 2.68
N GLY A 90 -4.08 -8.16 3.74
CA GLY A 90 -5.54 -8.09 3.68
C GLY A 90 -6.07 -6.69 4.01
N TYR A 91 -6.70 -6.03 3.04
CA TYR A 91 -7.31 -4.70 3.24
C TYR A 91 -8.80 -4.75 2.96
N ASP A 92 -9.59 -4.47 4.00
CA ASP A 92 -11.06 -4.56 3.97
C ASP A 92 -11.76 -3.20 3.99
N PHE A 93 -11.08 -2.17 4.49
CA PHE A 93 -11.59 -0.80 4.60
C PHE A 93 -12.93 -0.73 5.36
N PRO A 94 -13.01 -1.21 6.62
CA PRO A 94 -14.27 -1.41 7.32
C PRO A 94 -15.05 -0.11 7.58
N GLY A 95 -14.37 1.03 7.74
CA GLY A 95 -15.01 2.33 7.94
C GLY A 95 -15.62 2.88 6.65
N ARG A 96 -14.89 2.78 5.52
CA ARG A 96 -15.39 3.20 4.20
C ARG A 96 -16.40 2.22 3.59
N LYS A 97 -16.27 0.93 3.92
CA LYS A 97 -16.99 -0.18 3.31
C LYS A 97 -16.79 -0.19 1.79
N ASP A 98 -17.87 -0.04 1.04
CA ASP A 98 -17.89 -0.10 -0.42
C ASP A 98 -18.14 1.28 -1.06
N LYS A 99 -18.14 2.35 -0.26
CA LYS A 99 -18.31 3.71 -0.77
C LYS A 99 -17.12 4.04 -1.67
N TYR A 100 -17.43 4.60 -2.84
CA TYR A 100 -16.52 4.93 -3.95
C TYR A 100 -15.87 3.73 -4.66
N SER A 101 -15.48 2.67 -3.93
CA SER A 101 -14.88 1.47 -4.50
C SER A 101 -15.14 0.23 -3.64
N LYS A 102 -15.49 -0.87 -4.31
CA LYS A 102 -15.67 -2.21 -3.70
C LYS A 102 -14.35 -3.00 -3.60
N MET A 103 -13.25 -2.46 -4.12
CA MET A 103 -11.95 -3.16 -4.17
C MET A 103 -11.47 -3.52 -2.76
N LYS A 104 -11.15 -4.80 -2.57
CA LYS A 104 -10.48 -5.34 -1.37
C LYS A 104 -9.13 -5.90 -1.80
N TYR A 105 -8.12 -5.73 -0.95
CA TYR A 105 -6.78 -6.23 -1.27
C TYR A 105 -6.49 -7.54 -0.53
N HIS A 106 -5.68 -8.35 -1.19
CA HIS A 106 -5.27 -9.69 -0.82
C HIS A 106 -3.83 -9.87 -1.29
N TRP A 107 -3.15 -10.92 -0.83
CA TRP A 107 -1.75 -11.19 -1.19
C TRP A 107 -1.48 -11.14 -2.70
N TYR A 108 -2.40 -11.61 -3.54
CA TYR A 108 -2.23 -11.68 -4.99
C TYR A 108 -2.34 -10.32 -5.71
N HIS A 109 -2.60 -9.24 -4.97
CA HIS A 109 -2.51 -7.87 -5.49
C HIS A 109 -1.16 -7.21 -5.21
N PHE A 110 -0.22 -7.93 -4.59
CA PHE A 110 1.10 -7.41 -4.22
C PHE A 110 2.20 -8.30 -4.79
N SER A 111 3.34 -7.68 -5.11
CA SER A 111 4.53 -8.38 -5.61
C SER A 111 5.42 -8.91 -4.49
N GLY A 112 5.42 -8.24 -3.34
CA GLY A 112 6.28 -8.59 -2.21
C GLY A 112 5.91 -7.89 -0.92
N VAL A 113 6.53 -8.36 0.17
CA VAL A 113 6.47 -7.79 1.53
C VAL A 113 7.84 -7.87 2.18
N ASP A 114 8.05 -7.14 3.26
CA ASP A 114 9.34 -7.08 3.97
C ASP A 114 9.33 -7.78 5.34
N PHE A 115 8.19 -8.32 5.77
CA PHE A 115 8.02 -8.89 7.11
C PHE A 115 7.17 -10.16 7.09
N ASN A 116 7.69 -11.23 7.69
CA ASN A 116 6.96 -12.46 7.95
C ASN A 116 6.51 -12.50 9.42
N ALA A 117 5.22 -12.32 9.64
CA ALA A 117 4.63 -12.30 10.98
C ALA A 117 4.47 -13.69 11.63
N ALA A 118 4.79 -14.78 10.92
CA ALA A 118 4.78 -16.13 11.49
C ALA A 118 6.02 -16.41 12.37
N ASN A 119 7.12 -15.71 12.10
CA ASN A 119 8.40 -15.90 12.77
C ASN A 119 9.13 -14.59 13.10
N ASP A 120 8.44 -13.46 12.97
CA ASP A 120 8.94 -12.10 13.22
C ASP A 120 10.23 -11.75 12.45
N LYS A 121 10.39 -12.30 11.24
CA LYS A 121 11.59 -12.09 10.41
C LYS A 121 11.36 -11.00 9.36
N THR A 122 12.25 -10.01 9.37
CA THR A 122 12.40 -9.04 8.28
C THR A 122 13.35 -9.56 7.20
N ALA A 123 12.89 -9.60 5.96
CA ALA A 123 13.65 -9.89 4.75
C ALA A 123 12.85 -9.43 3.53
N ILE A 124 13.43 -9.34 2.34
CA ILE A 124 12.65 -9.04 1.13
C ILE A 124 12.01 -10.34 0.65
N TYR A 125 10.69 -10.44 0.78
CA TYR A 125 9.92 -11.59 0.33
C TYR A 125 9.24 -11.27 -0.99
N LYS A 126 9.57 -12.02 -2.04
CA LYS A 126 8.80 -12.03 -3.29
C LYS A 126 7.63 -12.97 -3.14
N ILE A 127 6.41 -12.49 -3.34
CA ILE A 127 5.19 -13.29 -3.28
C ILE A 127 5.12 -14.17 -4.54
N MET A 128 4.91 -15.47 -4.31
CA MET A 128 4.91 -16.51 -5.33
C MET A 128 3.51 -17.15 -5.45
N GLY A 129 3.10 -17.50 -6.66
CA GLY A 129 1.86 -18.21 -6.92
C GLY A 129 1.24 -17.83 -8.25
N ASP A 130 0.26 -18.59 -8.71
CA ASP A 130 -0.31 -18.47 -10.07
C ASP A 130 -0.99 -17.12 -10.34
N LYS A 131 -1.32 -16.37 -9.28
CA LYS A 131 -1.90 -15.03 -9.37
C LYS A 131 -0.90 -13.90 -9.16
N SER A 132 0.34 -14.22 -8.76
CA SER A 132 1.39 -13.22 -8.56
C SER A 132 1.87 -12.69 -9.91
N GLN A 133 1.97 -11.37 -10.03
CA GLN A 133 2.44 -10.69 -11.24
C GLN A 133 3.97 -10.51 -11.25
N GLY A 134 4.67 -10.79 -10.15
CA GLY A 134 6.10 -10.49 -10.03
C GLY A 134 6.38 -9.02 -9.75
N TRP A 135 7.65 -8.61 -9.89
CA TRP A 135 8.05 -7.21 -9.75
C TRP A 135 7.51 -6.39 -10.93
N ALA A 136 7.45 -5.07 -10.78
CA ALA A 136 7.18 -4.22 -11.93
C ALA A 136 8.30 -4.39 -12.96
N ASP A 137 8.02 -4.14 -14.24
CA ASP A 137 9.00 -4.27 -15.31
C ASP A 137 9.47 -2.88 -15.78
N THR A 138 10.68 -2.79 -16.30
CA THR A 138 11.12 -1.62 -17.06
C THR A 138 10.27 -1.46 -18.33
N PRO A 139 9.84 -0.23 -18.73
CA PRO A 139 10.27 1.07 -18.20
C PRO A 139 9.35 1.66 -17.11
N ASP A 140 8.42 0.88 -16.53
CA ASP A 140 7.46 1.40 -15.55
C ASP A 140 8.14 1.83 -14.24
N VAL A 141 9.29 1.22 -13.93
CA VAL A 141 10.21 1.56 -12.83
C VAL A 141 11.67 1.49 -13.31
N ASP A 142 12.59 1.99 -12.48
CA ASP A 142 14.03 1.77 -12.70
C ASP A 142 14.45 0.33 -12.36
N ASP A 143 15.63 -0.06 -12.84
CA ASP A 143 16.19 -1.39 -12.63
C ASP A 143 17.03 -1.52 -11.33
N GLU A 144 16.91 -0.55 -10.41
CA GLU A 144 17.76 -0.49 -9.23
C GLU A 144 17.53 -1.72 -8.33
N LYS A 145 18.58 -2.51 -8.14
CA LYS A 145 18.58 -3.75 -7.33
C LYS A 145 17.56 -4.78 -7.81
N GLY A 146 17.26 -4.83 -9.11
CA GLY A 146 16.38 -5.84 -9.70
C GLY A 146 14.89 -5.58 -9.49
N ASN A 147 14.53 -4.29 -9.41
CA ASN A 147 13.18 -3.82 -9.69
C ASN A 147 12.94 -3.63 -11.18
#